data_AF-A0A941RZG3-F1
#
_entry.id   AF-A0A941RZG3-F1
#
_cell.length_a   1.000
_cell.length_b   1.000
_cell.length_c   1.000
_cell.angle_alpha   90.00
_cell.angle_beta   90.00
_cell.angle_gamma   90.00
#
_symmetry.space_group_name_H-M   'P 1'
#
loop_
_entity.id
_entity.type
_entity.pdbx_description
1 polymer ?
#
loop_
_entity_poly.entity_id
_entity_poly.type
_entity_poly.pdbx_seq_one_letter_code
_entity_poly.pdbx_strand_id
1 'polypeptide(L)'
;MSVARKVRSITLTREQFLEHHVGRTFADVVHAAPLLFDEVLAFFSDAERQRRMEDAEIHHDRPPLAGVVRELEALPSVDRFLTAVHPRRSQRLRQAIGVIVRIIMEARGWQKTGRKGSLGVRAQASPQQPGHNVGGLAFWFIRGERYERLAGMPFQLVRDRRRHLESKKSVRSPRREKLE
;
A
#
# COMPACT_ATOMS: atom_id res chain seq x y z
N MET A 1 5.40 -8.04 -33.11
CA MET A 1 4.34 -8.75 -32.35
C MET A 1 4.78 -8.78 -30.89
N SER A 2 4.10 -8.03 -30.01
CA SER A 2 4.45 -7.95 -28.59
C SER A 2 3.78 -9.10 -27.85
N VAL A 3 4.57 -10.01 -27.30
CA VAL A 3 4.05 -11.10 -26.43
C VAL A 3 3.59 -10.44 -25.14
N ALA A 4 2.28 -10.24 -25.01
CA ALA A 4 1.67 -9.81 -23.76
C ALA A 4 2.05 -10.84 -22.68
N ARG A 5 3.02 -10.49 -21.83
CA ARG A 5 3.43 -11.31 -20.70
C ARG A 5 2.18 -11.53 -19.84
N LYS A 6 1.62 -12.75 -19.88
CA LYS A 6 0.48 -13.15 -19.04
C LYS A 6 0.89 -12.96 -17.59
N VAL A 7 0.43 -11.87 -16.98
CA VAL A 7 0.72 -11.58 -15.58
C VAL A 7 -0.05 -12.61 -14.77
N ARG A 8 0.67 -13.56 -14.17
CA ARG A 8 0.06 -14.52 -13.23
C ARG A 8 -0.40 -13.72 -12.02
N SER A 9 -1.67 -13.82 -11.66
CA SER A 9 -2.16 -13.39 -10.36
C SER A 9 -1.75 -14.40 -9.30
N ILE A 10 -1.53 -13.91 -8.09
CA ILE A 10 -1.43 -14.74 -6.89
C ILE A 10 -2.84 -14.84 -6.31
N THR A 11 -3.44 -16.03 -6.33
CA THR A 11 -4.69 -16.27 -5.61
C THR A 11 -4.33 -16.69 -4.19
N LEU A 12 -4.74 -15.89 -3.20
CA LEU A 12 -4.53 -16.20 -1.79
C LEU A 12 -5.84 -16.69 -1.18
N THR A 13 -5.84 -17.95 -0.76
CA THR A 13 -6.97 -18.57 -0.05
C THR A 13 -6.87 -18.32 1.45
N ARG A 14 -7.97 -18.57 2.17
CA ARG A 14 -8.02 -18.47 3.63
C ARG A 14 -7.05 -19.46 4.26
N GLU A 15 -7.00 -20.67 3.74
CA GLU A 15 -6.16 -21.76 4.20
C GLU A 15 -4.69 -21.35 4.08
N GLN A 16 -4.27 -20.87 2.91
CA GLN A 16 -2.91 -20.36 2.70
C GLN A 16 -2.57 -19.17 3.61
N PHE A 17 -3.53 -18.27 3.88
CA PHE A 17 -3.32 -17.18 4.82
C PHE A 17 -3.10 -17.70 6.26
N LEU A 18 -3.88 -18.70 6.69
CA LEU A 18 -3.77 -19.30 8.02
C LEU A 18 -2.56 -20.22 8.17
N GLU A 19 -2.05 -20.82 7.10
CA GLU A 19 -0.80 -21.58 7.09
C GLU A 19 0.43 -20.66 7.17
N HIS A 20 0.31 -19.42 6.68
CA HIS A 20 1.39 -18.45 6.74
C HIS A 20 1.71 -18.04 8.18
N HIS A 21 2.98 -18.12 8.59
CA HIS A 21 3.44 -17.89 9.97
C HIS A 21 3.01 -16.54 10.58
N VAL A 22 2.85 -15.50 9.76
CA VAL A 22 2.29 -14.20 10.20
C VAL A 22 0.77 -14.17 10.06
N GLY A 23 0.21 -14.80 9.02
CA GLY A 23 -1.23 -14.75 8.76
C GLY A 23 -2.02 -15.47 9.85
N ARG A 24 -1.51 -16.60 10.36
CA ARG A 24 -2.07 -17.32 11.52
C ARG A 24 -2.28 -16.46 12.76
N THR A 25 -1.49 -15.39 12.94
CA THR A 25 -1.62 -14.48 14.09
C THR A 25 -2.88 -13.64 14.05
N PHE A 26 -3.59 -13.63 12.90
CA PHE A 26 -4.85 -12.93 12.65
C PHE A 26 -6.04 -13.89 12.44
N ALA A 27 -5.93 -15.14 12.89
CA ALA A 27 -7.04 -16.09 12.84
C ALA A 27 -8.32 -15.55 13.50
N ASP A 28 -8.16 -14.74 14.55
CA ASP A 28 -9.27 -14.04 15.22
C ASP A 28 -10.06 -13.14 14.25
N VAL A 29 -9.40 -12.48 13.30
CA VAL A 29 -10.06 -11.65 12.27
C VAL A 29 -10.85 -12.53 11.31
N VAL A 30 -10.22 -13.62 10.86
CA VAL A 30 -10.83 -14.58 9.92
C VAL A 30 -12.10 -15.20 10.51
N HIS A 31 -12.04 -15.63 11.77
CA HIS A 31 -13.19 -16.25 12.44
C HIS A 31 -14.27 -15.25 12.83
N ALA A 32 -13.92 -14.01 13.18
CA ALA A 32 -14.89 -13.03 13.63
C ALA A 32 -15.69 -12.38 12.49
N ALA A 33 -15.20 -12.44 11.25
CA ALA A 33 -15.89 -11.91 10.07
C ALA A 33 -15.50 -12.65 8.78
N PRO A 34 -15.85 -13.95 8.65
CA PRO A 34 -15.37 -14.81 7.57
C PRO A 34 -15.76 -14.33 6.18
N LEU A 35 -16.99 -13.85 6.00
CA LEU A 35 -17.48 -13.33 4.72
C LEU A 35 -16.74 -12.06 4.27
N LEU A 36 -16.52 -11.13 5.20
CA LEU A 36 -15.74 -9.93 4.93
C LEU A 36 -14.29 -10.29 4.57
N PHE A 37 -13.71 -11.24 5.30
CA PHE A 37 -12.33 -11.66 5.06
C PHE A 37 -12.18 -12.32 3.67
N ASP A 38 -13.14 -13.13 3.26
CA ASP A 38 -13.16 -13.73 1.92
C ASP A 38 -13.28 -12.68 0.82
N GLU A 39 -14.12 -11.67 1.03
CA GLU A 39 -14.25 -10.56 0.09
C GLU A 39 -12.94 -9.77 -0.06
N VAL A 40 -12.23 -9.55 1.05
CA VAL A 40 -10.90 -8.93 1.03
C VAL A 40 -9.88 -9.81 0.30
N LEU A 41 -9.87 -11.13 0.53
CA LEU A 41 -8.99 -12.05 -0.20
C LEU A 41 -9.30 -12.07 -1.70
N ALA A 42 -10.58 -12.11 -2.07
CA ALA A 42 -11.03 -12.05 -3.45
C ALA A 42 -10.62 -10.74 -4.12
N PHE A 43 -10.76 -9.60 -3.41
CA PHE A 43 -10.31 -8.30 -3.88
C PHE A 43 -8.82 -8.31 -4.24
N PHE A 44 -7.97 -8.82 -3.35
CA PHE A 44 -6.52 -8.84 -3.57
C PHE A 44 -6.04 -9.94 -4.53
N SER A 45 -6.88 -10.94 -4.84
CA SER A 45 -6.55 -12.02 -5.80
C SER A 45 -6.71 -11.61 -7.27
N ASP A 46 -7.17 -10.39 -7.55
CA ASP A 46 -7.31 -9.85 -8.90
C ASP A 46 -5.96 -9.45 -9.52
N ALA A 47 -5.73 -9.85 -10.77
CA ALA A 47 -4.45 -9.65 -11.46
C ALA A 47 -4.13 -8.17 -11.72
N GLU A 48 -5.14 -7.37 -12.07
CA GLU A 48 -4.95 -5.96 -12.40
C GLU A 48 -4.74 -5.12 -11.14
N ARG A 49 -5.38 -5.46 -10.02
CA ARG A 49 -5.09 -4.87 -8.70
C ARG A 49 -3.68 -5.18 -8.24
N GLN A 50 -3.21 -6.42 -8.40
CA GLN A 50 -1.83 -6.77 -8.07
C GLN A 50 -0.82 -6.02 -8.94
N ARG A 51 -1.12 -5.84 -10.23
CA ARG A 51 -0.28 -5.00 -11.11
C ARG A 51 -0.24 -3.55 -10.60
N ARG A 52 -1.38 -2.94 -10.28
CA ARG A 52 -1.44 -1.58 -9.72
C ARG A 52 -0.68 -1.43 -8.40
N MET A 53 -0.67 -2.48 -7.57
CA MET A 53 0.14 -2.52 -6.36
C MET A 53 1.64 -2.47 -6.66
N GLU A 54 2.11 -3.22 -7.66
CA GLU A 54 3.50 -3.13 -8.12
C GLU A 54 3.80 -1.75 -8.72
N ASP A 55 2.93 -1.25 -9.59
CA ASP A 55 3.06 0.06 -10.24
C ASP A 55 3.15 1.21 -9.23
N ALA A 56 2.49 1.09 -8.08
CA ALA A 56 2.62 2.07 -7.00
C ALA A 56 4.07 2.18 -6.48
N GLU A 57 4.76 1.06 -6.30
CA GLU A 57 6.17 1.06 -5.88
C GLU A 57 7.10 1.51 -7.00
N ILE A 58 6.84 0.96 -8.19
CA ILE A 58 7.61 1.14 -9.41
C ILE A 58 7.57 2.59 -9.89
N HIS A 59 6.38 3.11 -10.20
CA HIS A 59 6.22 4.37 -10.90
C HIS A 59 5.92 5.55 -9.97
N HIS A 60 5.35 5.30 -8.81
CA HIS A 60 4.85 6.35 -7.93
C HIS A 60 5.63 6.51 -6.62
N ASP A 61 6.60 5.63 -6.33
CA ASP A 61 7.37 5.62 -5.08
C ASP A 61 6.44 5.60 -3.84
N ARG A 62 5.32 4.87 -3.96
CA ARG A 62 4.31 4.70 -2.93
C ARG A 62 4.24 3.23 -2.48
N PRO A 63 3.82 2.97 -1.23
CA PRO A 63 3.56 1.60 -0.78
C PRO A 63 2.56 0.88 -1.70
N PRO A 64 2.60 -0.45 -1.82
CA PRO A 64 1.76 -1.18 -2.76
C PRO A 64 0.26 -0.95 -2.54
N LEU A 65 -0.15 -0.90 -1.27
CA LEU A 65 -1.55 -0.65 -0.90
C LEU A 65 -2.08 0.68 -1.48
N ALA A 66 -1.22 1.68 -1.72
CA ALA A 66 -1.65 2.95 -2.32
C ALA A 66 -2.22 2.78 -3.73
N GLY A 67 -1.84 1.74 -4.46
CA GLY A 67 -2.36 1.44 -5.80
C GLY A 67 -3.82 0.98 -5.82
N VAL A 68 -4.37 0.56 -4.68
CA VAL A 68 -5.70 -0.08 -4.59
C VAL A 68 -6.55 0.37 -3.41
N VAL A 69 -6.00 1.15 -2.47
CA VAL A 69 -6.69 1.50 -1.20
C VAL A 69 -8.03 2.21 -1.40
N ARG A 70 -8.16 3.10 -2.39
CA ARG A 70 -9.46 3.76 -2.69
C ARG A 70 -10.53 2.76 -3.12
N GLU A 71 -10.14 1.79 -3.94
CA GLU A 71 -11.07 0.77 -4.45
C GLU A 71 -11.46 -0.22 -3.33
N LEU A 72 -10.51 -0.53 -2.44
CA LEU A 72 -10.76 -1.34 -1.24
C LEU A 72 -11.71 -0.64 -0.26
N GLU A 73 -11.49 0.65 0.00
CA GLU A 73 -12.34 1.48 0.88
C GLU A 73 -13.75 1.65 0.29
N ALA A 74 -13.91 1.57 -1.03
CA ALA A 74 -15.21 1.64 -1.71
C ALA A 74 -16.04 0.35 -1.61
N LEU A 75 -15.47 -0.76 -1.12
CA LEU A 75 -16.24 -1.99 -0.90
C LEU A 75 -17.24 -1.78 0.24
N PRO A 76 -18.56 -1.98 0.01
CA PRO A 76 -19.58 -1.69 1.02
C PRO A 76 -19.43 -2.51 2.32
N SER A 77 -18.85 -3.71 2.26
CA SER A 77 -18.58 -4.52 3.46
C SER A 77 -17.42 -3.98 4.28
N VAL A 78 -16.35 -3.54 3.61
CA VAL A 78 -15.16 -2.94 4.23
C VAL A 78 -15.51 -1.60 4.84
N ASP A 79 -16.22 -0.74 4.10
CA ASP A 79 -16.67 0.56 4.60
C ASP A 79 -17.56 0.41 5.85
N ARG A 80 -18.61 -0.41 5.77
CA ARG A 80 -19.48 -0.69 6.92
C ARG A 80 -18.74 -1.27 8.12
N PHE A 81 -17.80 -2.18 7.89
CA PHE A 81 -17.02 -2.78 8.99
C PHE A 81 -16.10 -1.76 9.65
N LEU A 82 -15.46 -0.88 8.87
CA LEU A 82 -14.51 0.09 9.39
C LEU A 82 -15.19 1.30 10.05
N THR A 83 -16.37 1.68 9.59
CA THR A 83 -17.20 2.75 10.18
C THR A 83 -17.86 2.35 11.50
N ALA A 84 -18.14 1.06 11.72
CA ALA A 84 -18.66 0.57 12.99
C ALA A 84 -17.72 0.86 14.17
N VAL A 85 -18.28 1.18 15.35
CA VAL A 85 -17.50 1.55 16.57
C VAL A 85 -16.88 0.30 17.22
N HIS A 86 -15.93 -0.32 16.54
CA HIS A 86 -15.12 -1.43 17.04
C HIS A 86 -13.62 -1.18 16.82
N PRO A 87 -13.00 -0.21 17.52
CA PRO A 87 -11.63 0.25 17.23
C PRO A 87 -10.59 -0.88 17.14
N ARG A 88 -10.66 -1.85 18.05
CA ARG A 88 -9.75 -3.01 18.08
C ARG A 88 -9.94 -3.93 16.87
N ARG A 89 -11.19 -4.26 16.50
CA ARG A 89 -11.50 -5.15 15.36
C ARG A 89 -11.10 -4.47 14.04
N SER A 90 -11.41 -3.19 13.88
CA SER A 90 -11.00 -2.40 12.71
C SER A 90 -9.48 -2.31 12.59
N GLN A 91 -8.76 -2.13 13.72
CA GLN A 91 -7.30 -2.15 13.71
C GLN A 91 -6.74 -3.51 13.29
N ARG A 92 -7.27 -4.62 13.84
CA ARG A 92 -6.78 -5.96 13.51
C ARG A 92 -7.05 -6.33 12.05
N LEU A 93 -8.22 -5.96 11.50
CA LEU A 93 -8.49 -6.12 10.08
C LEU A 93 -7.48 -5.35 9.21
N ARG A 94 -7.18 -4.09 9.54
CA ARG A 94 -6.15 -3.31 8.83
C ARG A 94 -4.78 -3.98 8.85
N GLN A 95 -4.39 -4.56 9.97
CA GLN A 95 -3.13 -5.29 10.09
C GLN A 95 -3.14 -6.57 9.23
N ALA A 96 -4.24 -7.32 9.26
CA ALA A 96 -4.42 -8.51 8.42
C ALA A 96 -4.34 -8.16 6.92
N ILE A 97 -4.94 -7.05 6.49
CA ILE A 97 -4.81 -6.52 5.12
C ILE A 97 -3.34 -6.24 4.78
N GLY A 98 -2.59 -5.64 5.69
CA GLY A 98 -1.14 -5.44 5.50
C GLY A 98 -0.37 -6.76 5.33
N VAL A 99 -0.79 -7.82 6.03
CA VAL A 99 -0.21 -9.17 5.87
C VAL A 99 -0.60 -9.80 4.53
N ILE A 100 -1.85 -9.64 4.07
CA ILE A 100 -2.29 -10.09 2.75
C ILE A 100 -1.43 -9.44 1.66
N VAL A 101 -1.27 -8.11 1.70
CA VAL A 101 -0.40 -7.37 0.79
C VAL A 101 1.01 -7.92 0.83
N ARG A 102 1.55 -8.20 2.02
CA ARG A 102 2.90 -8.77 2.17
C ARG A 102 3.02 -10.13 1.48
N ILE A 103 2.12 -11.06 1.77
CA ILE A 103 2.16 -12.42 1.20
C ILE A 103 2.13 -12.35 -0.32
N ILE A 104 1.25 -11.51 -0.88
CA ILE A 104 1.11 -11.35 -2.33
C ILE A 104 2.36 -10.72 -2.93
N MET A 105 2.88 -9.63 -2.35
CA MET A 105 4.09 -8.99 -2.87
C MET A 105 5.30 -9.94 -2.81
N GLU A 106 5.49 -10.67 -1.70
CA GLU A 106 6.55 -11.67 -1.57
C GLU A 106 6.42 -12.79 -2.60
N ALA A 107 5.22 -13.34 -2.80
CA ALA A 107 4.94 -14.35 -3.83
C ALA A 107 5.18 -13.84 -5.26
N ARG A 108 5.13 -12.52 -5.48
CA ARG A 108 5.43 -11.87 -6.76
C ARG A 108 6.90 -11.48 -6.94
N GLY A 109 7.77 -11.91 -6.02
CA GLY A 109 9.21 -11.69 -6.10
C GLY A 109 9.65 -10.34 -5.55
N TRP A 110 8.92 -9.81 -4.57
CA TRP A 110 9.29 -8.60 -3.85
C TRP A 110 9.75 -8.90 -2.43
N GLN A 111 10.58 -8.02 -1.88
CA GLN A 111 11.07 -8.11 -0.52
C GLN A 111 10.76 -6.82 0.23
N LYS A 112 10.36 -6.96 1.50
CA LYS A 112 10.15 -5.81 2.38
C LYS A 112 11.47 -5.08 2.63
N THR A 113 11.41 -3.76 2.67
CA THR A 113 12.57 -2.91 2.99
C THR A 113 12.69 -2.59 4.48
N GLY A 114 11.67 -2.96 5.29
CA GLY A 114 11.57 -2.57 6.71
C GLY A 114 11.14 -1.12 6.92
N ARG A 115 10.81 -0.40 5.84
CA ARG A 115 10.39 1.01 5.87
C ARG A 115 8.92 1.11 5.54
N LYS A 116 8.26 2.12 6.12
CA LYS A 116 6.86 2.46 5.80
C LYS A 116 6.77 3.76 5.01
N GLY A 117 5.98 3.79 3.95
CA GLY A 117 5.65 5.00 3.17
C GLY A 117 4.25 5.52 3.49
N SER A 118 3.99 6.79 3.15
CA SER A 118 2.64 7.36 3.26
C SER A 118 1.72 6.83 2.17
N LEU A 119 0.44 6.68 2.47
CA LEU A 119 -0.60 6.32 1.50
C LEU A 119 -1.31 7.54 0.90
N GLY A 120 -1.11 8.75 1.46
CA GLY A 120 -1.70 10.00 0.99
C GLY A 120 -1.18 11.24 1.75
N VAL A 121 -1.76 12.41 1.47
CA VAL A 121 -1.45 13.68 2.17
C VAL A 121 -2.59 13.99 3.14
N ARG A 122 -2.26 14.46 4.35
CA ARG A 122 -3.25 14.97 5.33
C ARG A 122 -3.76 16.33 4.86
N ALA A 123 -5.07 16.49 4.69
CA ALA A 123 -5.65 17.84 4.64
C ALA A 123 -5.64 18.47 6.04
N GLN A 124 -5.67 19.81 6.11
CA GLN A 124 -5.82 20.52 7.38
C GLN A 124 -7.17 20.17 8.01
N ALA A 125 -7.16 19.84 9.30
CA ALA A 125 -8.36 19.47 10.04
C ALA A 125 -9.31 20.67 10.17
N SER A 126 -10.58 20.48 9.87
CA SER A 126 -11.64 21.41 10.26
C SER A 126 -12.25 20.95 11.60
N PRO A 127 -12.64 21.86 12.52
CA PRO A 127 -13.06 21.50 13.89
C PRO A 127 -14.29 20.59 13.97
N GLN A 128 -15.07 20.49 12.90
CA GLN A 128 -16.32 19.73 12.81
C GLN A 128 -16.16 18.37 12.11
N GLN A 129 -14.96 18.04 11.63
CA GLN A 129 -14.67 16.75 11.00
C GLN A 129 -13.91 15.83 11.96
N PRO A 130 -14.26 14.52 12.04
CA PRO A 130 -13.38 13.52 12.64
C PRO A 130 -11.98 13.67 12.02
N GLY A 131 -10.88 13.50 12.76
CA GLY A 131 -9.53 13.78 12.25
C GLY A 131 -9.07 12.84 11.12
N HIS A 132 -9.58 13.00 9.89
CA HIS A 132 -9.33 12.14 8.73
C HIS A 132 -8.58 12.88 7.60
N ASN A 133 -7.85 12.12 6.78
CA ASN A 133 -7.19 12.64 5.59
C ASN A 133 -8.27 13.03 4.55
N VAL A 134 -8.36 14.31 4.16
CA VAL A 134 -9.24 14.73 3.05
C VAL A 134 -8.43 14.72 1.74
N GLY A 135 -9.04 14.23 0.65
CA GLY A 135 -8.42 14.12 -0.68
C GLY A 135 -8.31 12.70 -1.25
N GLY A 136 -8.96 11.71 -0.63
CA GLY A 136 -9.03 10.32 -1.09
C GLY A 136 -7.67 9.59 -1.05
N LEU A 137 -7.62 8.44 -0.36
CA LEU A 137 -6.59 7.37 -0.29
C LEU A 137 -6.30 6.90 1.15
N ALA A 138 -6.91 7.46 2.20
CA ALA A 138 -6.63 7.01 3.57
C ALA A 138 -7.69 7.49 4.58
N PHE A 139 -8.89 6.93 4.60
CA PHE A 139 -9.76 7.15 5.76
C PHE A 139 -9.25 6.34 6.96
N TRP A 140 -8.65 5.17 6.69
CA TRP A 140 -8.25 4.22 7.74
C TRP A 140 -6.77 3.82 7.72
N PHE A 141 -6.07 3.97 6.61
CA PHE A 141 -4.68 3.54 6.45
C PHE A 141 -3.72 4.72 6.28
N ILE A 142 -2.85 4.97 7.26
CA ILE A 142 -1.92 6.13 7.21
C ILE A 142 -0.62 5.78 6.46
N ARG A 143 -0.09 4.57 6.69
CA ARG A 143 1.20 4.14 6.14
C ARG A 143 1.16 2.67 5.72
N GLY A 144 1.88 2.34 4.66
CA GLY A 144 2.07 0.96 4.17
C GLY A 144 3.55 0.57 4.13
N GLU A 145 3.83 -0.74 4.16
CA GLU A 145 5.18 -1.29 4.01
C GLU A 145 5.75 -0.99 2.61
N ARG A 146 7.06 -0.75 2.52
CA ARG A 146 7.76 -0.48 1.27
C ARG A 146 8.51 -1.71 0.79
N TYR A 147 8.52 -1.93 -0.52
CA TYR A 147 9.11 -3.13 -1.13
C TYR A 147 10.17 -2.80 -2.17
N GLU A 148 11.08 -3.74 -2.35
CA GLU A 148 12.05 -3.77 -3.43
C GLU A 148 11.91 -5.08 -4.22
N ARG A 149 12.16 -5.02 -5.53
CA ARG A 149 12.01 -6.18 -6.40
C ARG A 149 13.29 -7.00 -6.36
N LEU A 150 13.17 -8.31 -6.12
CA LEU A 150 14.33 -9.22 -6.00
C LEU A 150 15.15 -9.28 -7.29
N ALA A 151 14.49 -9.19 -8.45
CA ALA A 151 15.15 -9.15 -9.76
C ALA A 151 15.79 -7.79 -10.10
N GLY A 152 15.80 -6.85 -9.15
CA GLY A 152 16.18 -5.46 -9.39
C GLY A 152 15.04 -4.60 -9.96
N MET A 153 15.19 -3.29 -9.80
CA MET A 153 14.26 -2.31 -10.34
C MET A 153 14.62 -1.99 -11.80
N PRO A 154 13.67 -2.05 -12.76
CA PRO A 154 13.98 -1.79 -14.16
C PRO A 154 14.15 -0.29 -14.48
N PHE A 155 13.88 0.61 -13.53
CA PHE A 155 14.09 2.05 -13.64
C PHE A 155 14.56 2.62 -12.29
N GLN A 156 15.12 3.83 -12.33
CA GLN A 156 15.43 4.58 -11.12
C GLN A 156 14.16 5.06 -10.43
N LEU A 157 14.09 4.90 -9.10
CA LEU A 157 12.95 5.35 -8.31
C LEU A 157 12.82 6.88 -8.38
N VAL A 158 11.58 7.37 -8.25
CA VAL A 158 11.27 8.82 -8.27
C VAL A 158 12.09 9.57 -7.21
N ARG A 159 12.23 9.03 -6.00
CA ARG A 159 13.07 9.61 -4.94
C ARG A 159 14.54 9.77 -5.31
N ASP A 160 15.10 8.80 -6.02
CA ASP A 160 16.52 8.81 -6.37
C ASP A 160 16.77 9.85 -7.46
N ARG A 161 15.86 9.91 -8.45
CA ARG A 161 15.84 10.98 -9.46
C ARG A 161 15.70 12.35 -8.82
N ARG A 162 14.80 12.51 -7.84
CA ARG A 162 14.61 13.76 -7.11
C ARG A 162 15.86 14.19 -6.34
N ARG A 163 16.47 13.28 -5.58
CA ARG A 163 17.74 13.56 -4.86
C ARG A 163 18.85 14.00 -5.80
N HIS A 164 18.95 13.36 -6.96
CA HIS A 164 19.94 13.73 -7.97
C HIS A 164 19.71 15.13 -8.57
N LEU A 165 18.44 15.54 -8.73
CA LEU A 165 18.09 16.91 -9.15
C LEU A 165 18.37 17.95 -8.06
N GLU A 166 18.08 17.62 -6.80
CA GLU A 166 18.32 18.51 -5.65
C GLU A 166 19.82 18.72 -5.41
N SER A 167 20.65 17.68 -5.51
CA SER A 167 22.11 17.81 -5.40
C SER A 167 22.73 18.62 -6.54
N LYS A 168 22.19 18.53 -7.76
CA LYS A 168 22.61 19.37 -8.89
C LYS A 168 22.24 20.85 -8.71
N LYS A 169 21.16 21.16 -7.99
CA LYS A 169 20.76 22.54 -7.68
C LYS A 169 21.66 23.18 -6.63
N SER A 170 22.10 22.44 -5.61
CA SER A 170 22.96 23.00 -4.56
C SER A 170 24.36 23.39 -5.05
N VAL A 171 24.85 22.75 -6.12
CA VAL A 171 26.16 23.09 -6.74
C VAL A 171 26.08 24.34 -7.63
N ARG A 172 24.88 24.80 -8.00
CA ARG A 172 24.68 25.89 -8.98
C ARG A 172 24.24 27.23 -8.39
N SER A 173 24.37 27.48 -7.09
CA SER A 173 24.18 28.84 -6.53
C SER A 173 25.53 29.56 -6.44
N PRO A 174 25.87 30.49 -7.35
CA PRO A 174 26.92 31.45 -7.06
C PRO A 174 26.39 32.38 -5.96
N ARG A 175 27.21 32.59 -4.92
CA ARG A 175 27.07 33.76 -4.04
C ARG A 175 26.98 34.99 -4.95
N ARG A 176 25.86 35.71 -4.90
CA ARG A 176 25.85 37.11 -5.34
C ARG A 176 26.76 37.87 -4.39
N GLU A 177 27.99 38.13 -4.81
CA GLU A 177 28.82 39.18 -4.22
C GLU A 177 28.02 40.47 -4.29
N LYS A 178 27.77 41.06 -3.12
CA LYS A 178 27.27 42.43 -3.02
C LYS A 178 28.42 43.34 -3.46
N LEU A 179 28.29 43.94 -4.63
CA LEU A 179 28.93 45.22 -4.91
C LEU A 179 27.99 46.29 -4.39
N GLU A 180 28.40 46.95 -3.31
CA GLU A 180 28.15 48.36 -2.97
C GLU A 180 29.03 48.75 -1.78
#